data_AF-B7S3I6-F1
#
_entry.id   AF-B7S3I6-F1
#
_cell.length_a   1.000
_cell.length_b   1.000
_cell.length_c   1.000
_cell.angle_alpha   90.00
_cell.angle_beta   90.00
_cell.angle_gamma   90.00
#
_symmetry.space_group_name_H-M   'P 1'
#
loop_
_entity.id
_entity.type
_entity.pdbx_description
1 polymer ?
#
loop_
_entity_poly.entity_id
_entity_poly.type
_entity_poly.pdbx_seq_one_letter_code
_entity_poly.pdbx_strand_id
1 'polypeptide(L)' 'KIDLDSPKVATMDDIEKGKKVYCRCWLSGTFPLCDGTHQKHNDATGDNVGPLIVSVKKE' A
#
# COMPACT_ATOMS: atom_id res chain seq x y z
N LYS A 1 -8.74 -1.10 6.35
CA LYS A 1 -9.16 0.31 6.57
C LYS A 1 -8.11 0.99 7.43
N ILE A 2 -7.89 2.30 7.25
CA ILE A 2 -6.89 3.07 8.00
C ILE A 2 -7.44 3.37 9.40
N ASP A 3 -6.59 3.20 10.40
CA ASP A 3 -6.89 3.50 11.80
C ASP A 3 -6.68 5.00 12.06
N LEU A 4 -7.76 5.76 12.10
CA LEU A 4 -7.70 7.21 12.32
C LEU A 4 -7.58 7.59 13.80
N ASP A 5 -7.80 6.64 14.72
CA ASP A 5 -7.67 6.86 16.16
C ASP A 5 -6.21 6.75 16.61
N SER A 6 -5.40 6.02 15.86
CA SER A 6 -3.96 5.96 16.08
C SER A 6 -3.29 7.29 15.74
N PRO A 7 -2.51 7.89 16.67
CA PRO A 7 -1.73 9.10 16.38
C PRO A 7 -0.62 8.85 15.36
N LYS A 8 -0.29 7.58 15.07
CA LYS A 8 0.68 7.17 14.06
C LYS A 8 0.35 5.77 13.55
N VAL A 9 -0.30 5.69 12.39
CA VAL A 9 -0.55 4.41 11.71
C VAL A 9 0.76 3.81 11.21
N ALA A 10 1.12 2.65 11.76
CA ALA A 10 2.30 1.88 11.37
C ALA A 10 1.90 0.45 11.05
N THR A 11 2.53 -0.13 10.02
CA THR A 11 2.38 -1.53 9.64
C THR A 11 3.74 -2.19 9.71
N MET A 12 3.84 -3.28 10.46
CA MET A 12 5.00 -4.18 10.49
C MET A 12 4.56 -5.50 9.88
N ASP A 13 5.33 -6.02 8.93
CA ASP A 13 5.00 -7.23 8.21
C ASP A 13 6.30 -7.97 7.82
N ASP A 14 6.43 -9.21 8.29
CA ASP A 14 7.54 -10.08 7.96
C ASP A 14 7.26 -10.84 6.66
N ILE A 15 8.23 -10.82 5.74
CA ILE A 15 8.12 -11.48 4.43
C ILE A 15 9.22 -12.52 4.31
N GLU A 16 8.86 -13.79 4.39
CA GLU A 16 9.81 -14.90 4.18
C GLU A 16 9.97 -15.27 2.70
N LYS A 17 8.90 -15.15 1.90
CA LYS A 17 8.90 -15.55 0.48
C LYS A 17 7.81 -14.85 -0.32
N GLY A 18 8.07 -14.67 -1.61
CA GLY A 18 7.07 -14.17 -2.56
C GLY A 18 7.08 -12.65 -2.69
N LYS A 19 5.93 -12.08 -3.06
CA LYS A 19 5.75 -10.66 -3.38
C LYS A 19 4.56 -10.11 -2.62
N LYS A 20 4.74 -8.98 -1.94
CA LYS A 20 3.67 -8.15 -1.37
C LYS A 20 3.71 -6.76 -1.97
N VAL A 21 2.52 -6.14 -2.07
CA VAL A 21 2.34 -4.82 -2.65
C VAL A 21 1.58 -3.96 -1.64
N TYR A 22 2.25 -2.94 -1.12
CA TYR A 22 1.73 -2.08 -0.06
C TYR A 22 1.25 -0.75 -0.61
N CYS A 23 0.16 -0.25 -0.01
CA CYS A 23 -0.41 1.05 -0.33
C CYS A 23 0.50 2.17 0.18
N ARG A 24 0.66 3.23 -0.62
CA ARG A 24 1.26 4.50 -0.20
C ARG A 24 0.35 5.71 -0.45
N CYS A 25 -0.82 5.51 -1.06
CA CYS A 25 -1.77 6.58 -1.34
C CYS A 25 -2.80 6.79 -0.23
N TRP A 26 -2.86 5.92 0.78
CA TRP A 26 -3.85 5.96 1.87
C TRP A 26 -5.33 5.85 1.44
N LEU A 27 -5.62 5.42 0.20
CA LEU A 27 -6.99 5.27 -0.30
C LEU A 27 -7.43 3.82 -0.51
N SER A 28 -6.52 2.86 -0.31
CA SER A 28 -6.82 1.43 -0.48
C SER A 28 -7.88 0.94 0.51
N GLY A 29 -8.91 0.25 -0.01
CA GLY A 29 -9.91 -0.46 0.79
C GLY A 29 -9.30 -1.63 1.57
N THR A 30 -8.21 -2.22 1.07
CA THR A 30 -7.48 -3.31 1.71
C THR A 30 -6.19 -2.83 2.39
N PHE A 31 -6.10 -1.56 2.79
CA PHE A 31 -4.96 -1.02 3.54
C PHE A 31 -4.59 -1.97 4.71
N PRO A 32 -3.32 -2.40 4.84
CA PRO A 32 -2.10 -1.78 4.29
C PRO A 32 -1.70 -2.20 2.86
N LEU A 33 -2.39 -3.17 2.26
CA LEU A 33 -2.10 -3.65 0.91
C LEU A 33 -2.63 -2.68 -0.15
N CYS A 34 -1.99 -2.67 -1.32
CA CYS A 34 -2.48 -1.93 -2.47
C CYS A 34 -3.55 -2.74 -3.23
N ASP A 35 -4.71 -2.13 -3.46
CA ASP A 35 -5.81 -2.69 -4.26
C ASP A 35 -5.97 -2.03 -5.64
N GLY A 36 -5.07 -1.09 -5.99
CA GLY A 36 -5.11 -0.36 -7.25
C GLY A 36 -5.84 0.99 -7.20
N THR A 37 -6.45 1.37 -6.07
CA THR A 37 -7.21 2.63 -5.93
C THR A 37 -6.39 3.89 -6.26
N HIS A 38 -5.07 3.84 -6.12
CA HIS A 38 -4.17 4.94 -6.49
C HIS A 38 -4.32 5.38 -7.95
N GLN A 39 -4.71 4.49 -8.87
CA GLN A 39 -4.93 4.88 -10.28
C GLN A 39 -6.07 5.89 -10.41
N LYS A 40 -7.23 5.59 -9.81
CA LYS A 40 -8.37 6.52 -9.81
C LYS A 40 -8.04 7.86 -9.15
N HIS A 41 -7.23 7.83 -8.09
CA HIS A 41 -6.73 9.04 -7.43
C HIS A 41 -5.82 9.86 -8.36
N ASN A 42 -4.86 9.22 -9.01
CA ASN A 42 -3.96 9.86 -9.96
C ASN A 42 -4.73 10.49 -11.12
N ASP A 43 -5.67 9.75 -11.73
CA ASP A 43 -6.50 10.23 -12.83
C ASP A 43 -7.34 11.45 -12.42
N ALA A 44 -7.90 11.44 -11.21
CA ALA A 44 -8.78 12.50 -10.72
C ALA A 44 -8.02 13.77 -10.27
N THR A 45 -6.78 13.65 -9.83
CA THR A 45 -6.03 14.74 -9.20
C THR A 45 -4.82 15.21 -10.00
N GLY A 46 -4.40 14.47 -11.03
CA GLY A 46 -3.14 14.69 -11.74
C GLY A 46 -1.90 14.26 -10.95
N ASP A 47 -2.09 13.49 -9.88
CA ASP A 47 -1.01 12.95 -9.04
C ASP A 47 -0.34 11.72 -9.70
N ASN A 48 0.78 11.27 -9.14
CA ASN A 48 1.58 10.16 -9.67
C ASN A 48 2.02 9.16 -8.58
N VAL A 49 1.26 9.07 -7.48
CA VAL A 49 1.56 8.12 -6.40
C VAL A 49 1.39 6.67 -6.85
N GLY A 50 2.15 5.77 -6.23
CA GLY A 50 2.11 4.35 -6.53
C GLY A 50 2.50 3.48 -5.33
N PRO A 51 2.25 2.17 -5.39
CA PRO A 51 2.51 1.27 -4.28
C PRO A 51 4.01 1.07 -4.01
N LEU A 52 4.32 0.47 -2.86
CA LEU A 52 5.62 -0.15 -2.59
C LEU A 52 5.52 -1.64 -2.90
N ILE A 53 6.38 -2.16 -3.76
CA ILE A 53 6.47 -3.59 -4.04
C ILE A 53 7.67 -4.15 -3.27
N VAL A 54 7.42 -5.13 -2.40
CA VAL A 54 8.46 -5.88 -1.70
C VAL A 54 8.43 -7.31 -2.21
N SER A 55 9.55 -7.79 -2.75
CA SER A 55 9.68 -9.15 -3.25
C SER A 55 10.95 -9.81 -2.73
N VAL A 56 10.80 -10.98 -2.14
CA VAL A 56 11.92 -11.85 -1.75
C VAL A 56 12.13 -12.84 -2.90
N LYS A 57 13.33 -12.81 -3.50
CA LYS A 57 13.69 -13.79 -4.52
C LYS A 57 13.66 -15.18 -3.88
N LYS A 58 13.08 -16.15 -4.59
CA LYS A 58 13.30 -17.55 -4.25
C LYS A 58 14.76 -17.87 -4.59
N GLU A 59 15.44 -18.52 -3.66
CA GLU A 59 16.74 -19.16 -3.92
C GLU A 59 16.60 -20.26 -4.98
#